data_AF-A0A7X6YWW0-F1
#
_entry.id   AF-A0A7X6YWW0-F1
#
_cell.length_a   1.000
_cell.length_b   1.000
_cell.length_c   1.000
_cell.angle_alpha   90.00
_cell.angle_beta   90.00
_cell.angle_gamma   90.00
#
_symmetry.space_group_name_H-M   'P 1'
#
loop_
_entity.id
_entity.type
_entity.pdbx_description
1 polymer ?
#
loop_
_entity_poly.entity_id
_entity_poly.type
_entity_poly.pdbx_seq_one_letter_code
_entity_poly.pdbx_strand_id
1 'polypeptide(L)'
;MRPRLFPGDEQPAPPTPAAISTEVLNPAQYAAVTHGEGPLLVTAGAGSGMSRTLLYRMAHLLEQRVLTESILLLTFTRRAAQEMLWRASQLTGQSCRRVMGGTFHATANILLRQYGHHLGLGSSFTIIDRGDAEGIINLLKSSLGMSGAGKRFPSKRVVLNLISGAINKATTIDDLVFR
;
A
#
# COMPACT_ATOMS: atom_id res chain seq x y z
N MET A 1 3.65 12.91 -24.05
CA MET A 1 4.76 12.09 -23.50
C MET A 1 4.39 11.76 -22.05
N ARG A 2 4.19 10.49 -21.66
CA ARG A 2 3.81 10.13 -20.28
C ARG A 2 5.00 10.40 -19.35
N PRO A 3 4.87 11.15 -18.24
CA PRO A 3 5.98 11.38 -17.32
C PRO A 3 6.35 10.04 -16.66
N ARG A 4 7.60 9.61 -16.83
CA ARG A 4 8.12 8.44 -16.11
C ARG A 4 8.35 8.83 -14.65
N LEU A 5 7.89 7.99 -13.74
CA LEU A 5 8.08 8.19 -12.29
C LEU A 5 9.56 8.07 -11.88
N PHE A 6 10.40 7.39 -12.68
CA PHE A 6 11.81 7.17 -12.39
C PHE A 6 12.71 7.25 -13.64
N PRO A 7 13.98 7.70 -13.50
CA PRO A 7 14.99 7.63 -14.56
C PRO A 7 15.44 6.19 -14.79
N GLY A 8 15.48 5.76 -16.05
CA GLY A 8 15.84 4.39 -16.43
C GLY A 8 17.30 4.28 -16.83
N ASP A 9 18.06 3.43 -16.14
CA ASP A 9 19.34 2.90 -16.60
C ASP A 9 19.21 1.41 -16.93
N GLU A 10 20.09 0.98 -17.84
CA GLU A 10 20.15 -0.31 -18.53
C GLU A 10 19.75 -1.56 -17.71
N GLN A 11 19.11 -2.48 -18.42
CA GLN A 11 18.55 -3.72 -17.90
C GLN A 11 19.68 -4.77 -17.78
N PRO A 12 19.89 -5.38 -16.61
CA PRO A 12 20.96 -6.37 -16.44
C PRO A 12 20.65 -7.70 -17.16
N ALA A 13 21.73 -8.48 -17.35
CA ALA A 13 21.84 -9.78 -18.04
C ALA A 13 20.80 -10.85 -17.60
N PRO A 14 20.54 -11.90 -18.43
CA PRO A 14 19.39 -12.77 -18.26
C PRO A 14 19.48 -13.65 -17.00
N PRO A 15 18.35 -13.91 -16.33
CA PRO A 15 18.31 -14.73 -15.12
C PRO A 15 18.35 -16.23 -15.44
N THR A 16 18.78 -17.01 -14.45
CA THR A 16 18.43 -18.43 -14.33
C THR A 16 16.91 -18.52 -14.15
N PRO A 17 16.17 -19.31 -14.94
CA PRO A 17 14.72 -19.39 -14.80
C PRO A 17 14.38 -19.91 -13.40
N ALA A 18 13.56 -19.16 -12.65
CA ALA A 18 12.82 -19.78 -11.56
C ALA A 18 11.93 -20.82 -12.24
N ALA A 19 11.99 -22.08 -11.79
CA ALA A 19 11.17 -23.14 -12.36
C ALA A 19 9.69 -22.90 -12.02
N ILE A 20 9.03 -21.99 -12.74
CA ILE A 20 7.58 -21.77 -12.68
C ILE A 20 6.94 -22.93 -13.42
N SER A 21 6.76 -24.04 -12.70
CA SER A 21 6.17 -25.26 -13.23
C SER A 21 5.06 -25.77 -12.32
N THR A 22 4.22 -26.64 -12.87
CA THR A 22 3.19 -27.38 -12.15
C THR A 22 3.74 -28.39 -11.16
N GLU A 23 5.06 -28.65 -11.17
CA GLU A 23 5.73 -29.48 -10.16
C GLU A 23 5.89 -28.73 -8.83
N VAL A 24 5.93 -27.40 -8.88
CA VAL A 24 6.19 -26.51 -7.75
C VAL A 24 4.93 -25.76 -7.30
N LEU A 25 3.95 -25.61 -8.18
CA LEU A 25 2.68 -24.91 -7.97
C LEU A 25 1.50 -25.83 -8.28
N ASN A 26 0.47 -25.81 -7.45
CA ASN A 26 -0.78 -26.49 -7.80
C ASN A 26 -1.46 -25.79 -9.00
N PRO A 27 -2.44 -26.42 -9.67
CA PRO A 27 -3.06 -25.86 -10.88
C PRO A 27 -3.65 -24.45 -10.69
N ALA A 28 -4.30 -24.18 -9.56
CA ALA A 28 -4.88 -22.88 -9.27
C ALA A 28 -3.81 -21.80 -9.03
N GLN A 29 -2.73 -22.15 -8.31
CA GLN A 29 -1.59 -21.27 -8.11
C GLN A 29 -0.87 -20.99 -9.42
N TYR A 30 -0.64 -22.01 -10.25
CA TYR A 30 -0.02 -21.86 -11.56
C TYR A 30 -0.84 -20.91 -12.44
N ALA A 31 -2.16 -21.12 -12.55
CA ALA A 31 -3.05 -20.24 -13.29
C ALA A 31 -3.01 -18.78 -12.79
N ALA A 32 -2.99 -18.57 -11.47
CA ALA A 32 -2.86 -17.23 -10.90
C ALA A 32 -1.48 -16.59 -11.18
N VAL A 33 -0.41 -17.39 -11.18
CA VAL A 33 0.96 -16.95 -11.45
C VAL A 33 1.17 -16.59 -12.91
N THR A 34 0.57 -17.34 -13.84
CA THR A 34 0.73 -17.16 -15.30
C THR A 34 -0.37 -16.32 -15.95
N HIS A 35 -1.32 -15.81 -15.16
CA HIS A 35 -2.39 -14.91 -15.63
C HIS A 35 -1.83 -13.79 -16.52
N GLY A 36 -2.47 -13.48 -17.64
CA GLY A 36 -1.96 -12.44 -18.54
C GLY A 36 -2.30 -11.04 -18.07
N GLU A 37 -2.89 -10.29 -18.99
CA GLU A 37 -3.43 -8.95 -18.78
C GLU A 37 -4.78 -8.98 -18.04
N GLY A 38 -5.17 -7.83 -17.50
CA GLY A 38 -6.48 -7.62 -16.88
C GLY A 38 -6.58 -8.04 -15.41
N PRO A 39 -7.71 -7.74 -14.75
CA PRO A 39 -7.89 -7.96 -13.33
C PRO A 39 -7.99 -9.44 -12.98
N LEU A 40 -7.35 -9.83 -11.88
CA LEU A 40 -7.45 -11.18 -11.30
C LEU A 40 -7.75 -11.07 -9.81
N LEU A 41 -8.77 -11.78 -9.35
CA LEU A 41 -9.07 -11.96 -7.93
C LEU A 41 -8.65 -13.38 -7.50
N VAL A 42 -7.75 -13.46 -6.53
CA VAL A 42 -7.34 -14.73 -5.92
C VAL A 42 -7.91 -14.82 -4.52
N THR A 43 -8.90 -15.69 -4.33
CA THR A 43 -9.47 -15.99 -3.00
C THR A 43 -8.76 -17.18 -2.39
N ALA A 44 -8.16 -16.99 -1.22
CA ALA A 44 -7.31 -17.98 -0.59
C ALA A 44 -7.64 -18.10 0.90
N GLY A 45 -7.84 -19.33 1.39
CA GLY A 45 -7.97 -19.61 2.82
C GLY A 45 -6.65 -19.48 3.56
N ALA A 46 -6.68 -19.54 4.90
CA ALA A 46 -5.46 -19.60 5.70
C ALA A 46 -4.60 -20.81 5.27
N GLY A 47 -3.28 -20.63 5.14
CA GLY A 47 -2.35 -21.69 4.76
C GLY A 47 -2.38 -22.12 3.28
N SER A 48 -3.25 -21.55 2.44
CA SER A 48 -3.39 -21.89 1.01
C SER A 48 -2.20 -21.48 0.10
N GLY A 49 -1.17 -20.85 0.68
CA GLY A 49 0.01 -20.43 -0.07
C GLY A 49 -0.16 -19.11 -0.83
N MET A 50 -1.12 -18.24 -0.50
CA MET A 50 -1.31 -16.92 -1.14
C MET A 50 -0.01 -16.12 -1.27
N SER A 51 0.80 -16.05 -0.21
CA SER A 51 2.09 -15.35 -0.26
C SER A 51 3.07 -16.00 -1.24
N ARG A 52 3.02 -17.34 -1.39
CA ARG A 52 3.80 -18.08 -2.38
C ARG A 52 3.29 -17.76 -3.79
N THR A 53 1.97 -17.74 -4.00
CA THR A 53 1.38 -17.34 -5.29
C THR A 53 1.83 -15.94 -5.72
N LEU A 54 1.76 -14.95 -4.82
CA LEU A 54 2.21 -13.59 -5.13
C LEU A 54 3.72 -13.51 -5.41
N LEU A 55 4.53 -14.26 -4.67
CA LEU A 55 5.98 -14.35 -4.88
C LEU A 55 6.30 -14.87 -6.29
N TYR A 56 5.71 -16.01 -6.66
CA TYR A 56 5.92 -16.61 -7.98
C TYR A 56 5.31 -15.77 -9.10
N ARG A 57 4.20 -15.05 -8.84
CA ARG A 57 3.64 -14.08 -9.78
C ARG A 57 4.62 -12.95 -10.07
N MET A 58 5.26 -12.40 -9.04
CA MET A 58 6.27 -11.37 -9.24
C MET A 58 7.48 -11.91 -10.00
N ALA A 59 7.94 -13.12 -9.67
CA ALA A 59 9.02 -13.78 -10.42
C ALA A 59 8.65 -13.97 -11.90
N HIS A 60 7.42 -14.41 -12.18
CA HIS A 60 6.92 -14.57 -13.54
C HIS A 60 6.96 -13.26 -14.33
N LEU A 61 6.48 -12.16 -13.76
CA LEU A 61 6.51 -10.84 -14.42
C LEU A 61 7.95 -10.40 -14.73
N LEU A 62 8.88 -10.66 -13.82
CA LEU A 62 10.30 -10.34 -14.01
C LEU A 62 10.95 -11.19 -15.12
N GLU A 63 10.61 -12.47 -15.20
CA GLU A 63 11.05 -13.36 -16.29
C GLU A 63 10.47 -12.95 -17.65
N GLN A 64 9.23 -12.48 -17.67
CA GLN A 64 8.58 -11.89 -18.87
C GLN A 64 9.14 -10.50 -19.24
N ARG A 65 10.22 -10.05 -18.56
CA ARG A 65 10.89 -8.76 -18.80
C ARG A 65 10.00 -7.54 -18.57
N VAL A 66 8.97 -7.67 -17.72
CA VAL A 66 8.22 -6.51 -17.23
C VAL A 66 9.19 -5.60 -16.48
N LEU A 67 9.17 -4.30 -16.83
CA LEU A 67 10.03 -3.34 -16.17
C LEU A 67 9.71 -3.29 -14.67
N THR A 68 10.70 -3.47 -13.82
CA THR A 68 10.54 -3.51 -12.35
C THR A 68 9.81 -2.28 -11.81
N GLU A 69 10.11 -1.10 -12.37
CA GLU A 69 9.47 0.18 -12.06
C GLU A 69 7.98 0.28 -12.44
N SER A 70 7.49 -0.64 -13.28
CA SER A 70 6.07 -0.75 -13.64
C SER A 70 5.27 -1.69 -12.72
N ILE A 71 5.95 -2.34 -11.76
CA ILE A 71 5.33 -3.26 -10.80
C ILE A 71 5.10 -2.54 -9.47
N LEU A 72 3.84 -2.57 -9.00
CA LEU A 72 3.42 -2.05 -7.70
C LEU A 72 3.02 -3.22 -6.78
N LEU A 73 3.72 -3.37 -5.65
CA LEU A 73 3.42 -4.34 -4.61
C LEU A 73 2.91 -3.62 -3.35
N LEU A 74 1.61 -3.73 -3.08
CA LEU A 74 0.98 -3.15 -1.90
C LEU A 74 0.70 -4.21 -0.84
N THR A 75 1.09 -3.92 0.40
CA THR A 75 0.74 -4.73 1.57
C THR A 75 0.31 -3.85 2.75
N PHE A 76 -0.25 -4.45 3.80
CA PHE A 76 -0.62 -3.71 5.00
C PHE A 76 0.56 -3.40 5.92
N THR A 77 1.68 -4.13 5.81
CA THR A 77 2.83 -3.95 6.71
C THR A 77 4.12 -3.80 5.93
N ARG A 78 5.02 -2.93 6.42
CA ARG A 78 6.34 -2.73 5.80
C ARG A 78 7.14 -4.04 5.74
N ARG A 79 7.07 -4.83 6.80
CA ARG A 79 7.75 -6.13 6.90
C ARG A 79 7.30 -7.10 5.81
N ALA A 80 5.99 -7.21 5.57
CA ALA A 80 5.46 -8.11 4.53
C ALA A 80 5.94 -7.68 3.13
N ALA A 81 5.87 -6.38 2.81
CA ALA A 81 6.38 -5.88 1.53
C ALA A 81 7.88 -6.18 1.36
N GLN A 82 8.70 -5.86 2.37
CA GLN A 82 10.15 -6.09 2.33
C GLN A 82 10.49 -7.58 2.20
N GLU A 83 9.82 -8.43 2.96
CA GLU A 83 10.02 -9.88 2.90
C GLU A 83 9.65 -10.45 1.53
N MET A 84 8.54 -10.00 0.93
CA MET A 84 8.15 -10.43 -0.42
C MET A 84 9.15 -9.98 -1.49
N LEU A 85 9.60 -8.74 -1.46
CA LEU A 85 10.63 -8.24 -2.38
C LEU A 85 11.95 -8.99 -2.23
N TRP A 86 12.39 -9.24 -0.99
CA TRP A 86 13.60 -9.99 -0.71
C TRP A 86 13.50 -11.42 -1.24
N ARG A 87 12.42 -12.14 -0.92
CA ARG A 87 12.19 -13.51 -1.39
C ARG A 87 12.16 -13.61 -2.92
N ALA A 88 11.57 -12.63 -3.60
CA ALA A 88 11.50 -12.62 -5.06
C ALA A 88 12.84 -12.34 -5.70
N SER A 89 13.63 -11.45 -5.09
CA SER A 89 15.00 -11.19 -5.53
C SER A 89 15.85 -12.44 -5.43
N GLN A 90 15.72 -13.21 -4.34
CA GLN A 90 16.40 -14.49 -4.18
C GLN A 90 15.92 -15.54 -5.19
N LEU A 91 14.61 -15.58 -5.48
CA LEU A 91 14.02 -16.56 -6.39
C LEU A 91 14.44 -16.32 -7.85
N THR A 92 14.56 -15.06 -8.27
CA THR A 92 14.84 -14.68 -9.67
C THR A 92 16.32 -14.38 -9.94
N GLY A 93 17.12 -14.20 -8.90
CA GLY A 93 18.47 -13.63 -9.02
C GLY A 93 18.48 -12.16 -9.48
N GLN A 94 17.32 -11.50 -9.60
CA GLN A 94 17.20 -10.12 -10.06
C GLN A 94 17.02 -9.15 -8.89
N SER A 95 17.53 -7.92 -9.04
CA SER A 95 17.26 -6.88 -8.07
C SER A 95 15.81 -6.40 -8.16
N CYS A 96 15.05 -6.59 -7.09
CA CYS A 96 13.69 -6.03 -6.95
C CYS A 96 13.69 -4.59 -6.42
N ARG A 97 14.86 -3.92 -6.37
CA ARG A 97 15.01 -2.59 -5.74
C ARG A 97 14.18 -1.48 -6.40
N ARG A 98 13.87 -1.63 -7.69
CA ARG A 98 13.05 -0.68 -8.47
C ARG A 98 11.55 -1.00 -8.46
N VAL A 99 11.14 -2.15 -7.90
CA VAL A 99 9.72 -2.42 -7.68
C VAL A 99 9.19 -1.44 -6.64
N MET A 100 8.05 -0.81 -6.93
CA MET A 100 7.37 0.02 -5.95
C MET A 100 6.68 -0.90 -4.93
N GLY A 101 7.44 -1.37 -3.94
CA GLY A 101 6.92 -2.23 -2.87
C GLY A 101 6.81 -1.51 -1.55
N GLY A 102 5.64 -1.56 -0.92
CA GLY A 102 5.43 -0.89 0.35
C GLY A 102 4.02 -1.02 0.88
N THR A 103 3.69 -0.13 1.81
CA THR A 103 2.33 0.02 2.31
C THR A 103 1.55 1.04 1.51
N PHE A 104 0.23 1.02 1.63
CA PHE A 104 -0.64 2.07 1.11
C PHE A 104 -0.18 3.47 1.54
N HIS A 105 0.15 3.63 2.83
CA HIS A 105 0.65 4.90 3.38
C HIS A 105 1.99 5.33 2.78
N ALA A 106 2.95 4.40 2.66
CA ALA A 106 4.26 4.72 2.08
C ALA A 106 4.13 5.15 0.61
N THR A 107 3.31 4.43 -0.15
CA THR A 107 3.01 4.72 -1.55
C THR A 107 2.31 6.08 -1.71
N ALA A 108 1.27 6.33 -0.90
CA ALA A 108 0.57 7.61 -0.90
C ALA A 108 1.50 8.78 -0.55
N ASN A 109 2.39 8.62 0.44
CA ASN A 109 3.35 9.65 0.79
C ASN A 109 4.34 9.95 -0.34
N ILE A 110 4.81 8.95 -1.09
CA ILE A 110 5.67 9.17 -2.28
C ILE A 110 4.91 9.97 -3.33
N LEU A 111 3.67 9.54 -3.66
CA LEU A 111 2.83 10.23 -4.64
C LEU A 111 2.53 11.67 -4.23
N LEU A 112 2.18 11.91 -2.97
CA LEU A 112 1.89 13.26 -2.46
C LEU A 112 3.14 14.14 -2.43
N ARG A 113 4.33 13.60 -2.14
CA ARG A 113 5.56 14.39 -2.19
C ARG A 113 5.92 14.80 -3.61
N GLN A 114 5.60 13.96 -4.59
CA GLN A 114 5.89 14.24 -5.99
C GLN A 114 4.83 15.13 -6.65
N TYR A 115 3.55 14.88 -6.39
CA TYR A 115 2.43 15.49 -7.12
C TYR A 115 1.49 16.32 -6.26
N GLY A 116 1.71 16.39 -4.94
CA GLY A 116 0.85 17.11 -4.02
C GLY A 116 0.74 18.60 -4.29
N HIS A 117 1.68 19.19 -5.03
CA HIS A 117 1.63 20.59 -5.43
C HIS A 117 0.39 20.93 -6.27
N HIS A 118 -0.16 19.97 -7.01
CA HIS A 118 -1.44 20.13 -7.72
C HIS A 118 -2.64 20.27 -6.78
N LEU A 119 -2.50 19.86 -5.51
CA LEU A 119 -3.50 19.98 -4.45
C LEU A 119 -3.19 21.14 -3.48
N GLY A 120 -2.19 21.98 -3.79
CA GLY A 120 -1.70 23.01 -2.88
C GLY A 120 -0.85 22.49 -1.72
N LEU A 121 -0.42 21.22 -1.76
CA LEU A 121 0.47 20.64 -0.76
C LEU A 121 1.93 20.79 -1.20
N GLY A 122 2.74 21.48 -0.41
CA GLY A 122 4.19 21.50 -0.61
C GLY A 122 4.82 20.13 -0.38
N SER A 123 5.92 19.80 -1.07
CA SER A 123 6.61 18.51 -0.96
C SER A 123 7.20 18.22 0.44
N SER A 124 7.29 19.26 1.29
CA SER A 124 7.80 19.23 2.66
C SER A 124 6.71 19.11 3.74
N PHE A 125 5.46 18.74 3.38
CA PHE A 125 4.40 18.56 4.37
C PHE A 125 4.78 17.57 5.48
N THR A 126 4.29 17.85 6.69
CA THR A 126 4.45 16.98 7.87
C THR A 126 3.23 16.08 8.01
N ILE A 127 3.46 14.83 8.40
CA ILE A 127 2.39 13.89 8.76
C ILE A 127 2.11 14.05 10.25
N ILE A 128 0.88 14.45 10.58
CA ILE A 128 0.43 14.59 11.97
C ILE A 128 0.29 13.19 12.59
N ASP A 129 0.93 12.97 13.72
CA ASP A 129 0.78 11.71 14.45
C ASP A 129 -0.50 11.69 15.30
N ARG A 130 -0.77 10.57 15.95
CA ARG A 130 -1.99 10.43 16.76
C ARG A 130 -2.01 11.38 17.96
N GLY A 131 -0.86 11.60 18.61
CA GLY A 131 -0.77 12.47 19.79
C GLY A 131 -1.04 13.93 19.42
N ASP A 132 -0.41 14.39 18.35
CA ASP A 132 -0.60 15.73 17.81
C ASP A 132 -2.05 15.95 17.38
N ALA A 133 -2.65 14.98 16.67
CA ALA A 133 -4.05 15.06 16.26
C ALA A 133 -5.00 15.16 17.46
N GLU A 134 -4.77 14.36 18.52
CA GLU A 134 -5.54 14.44 19.76
C GLU A 134 -5.34 15.80 20.47
N GLY A 135 -4.13 16.35 20.44
CA GLY A 135 -3.81 17.68 20.96
C GLY A 135 -4.58 18.79 20.25
N ILE A 136 -4.57 18.79 18.92
CA ILE A 136 -5.31 19.75 18.07
C ILE A 136 -6.81 19.67 18.38
N ILE A 137 -7.38 18.47 18.44
CA ILE A 137 -8.80 18.29 18.78
C ILE A 137 -9.11 18.86 20.16
N ASN A 138 -8.22 18.67 21.14
CA ASN A 138 -8.44 19.19 22.48
C ASN A 138 -8.40 20.73 22.54
N LEU A 139 -7.49 21.36 21.78
CA LEU A 139 -7.43 22.81 21.63
C LEU A 139 -8.73 23.35 21.02
N LEU A 140 -9.20 22.72 19.94
CA LEU A 140 -10.45 23.08 19.28
C LEU A 140 -11.65 22.97 20.23
N LYS A 141 -11.76 21.86 20.97
CA LYS A 141 -12.83 21.67 21.96
C LYS A 141 -12.87 22.79 23.01
N SER A 142 -11.72 23.17 23.53
CA SER A 142 -11.61 24.26 24.51
C SER A 142 -11.99 25.61 23.89
N SER A 143 -11.53 25.90 22.67
CA SER A 143 -11.86 27.14 21.96
C SER A 143 -13.35 27.30 21.66
N LEU A 144 -14.07 26.19 21.48
CA LEU A 144 -15.50 26.15 21.20
C LEU A 144 -16.37 26.11 22.48
N GLY A 145 -15.77 26.20 23.68
CA GLY A 145 -16.51 26.09 24.94
C GLY A 145 -17.11 24.70 25.21
N MET A 146 -16.67 23.67 24.47
CA MET A 146 -17.21 22.30 24.55
C MET A 146 -16.58 21.47 25.69
N SER A 147 -15.87 22.13 26.60
CA SER A 147 -15.18 21.53 27.75
C SER A 147 -16.01 21.54 29.05
N GLY A 148 -17.27 22.01 29.01
CA GLY A 148 -18.13 22.24 30.19
C GLY A 148 -19.07 21.09 30.59
N ALA A 149 -19.57 21.16 31.84
CA ALA A 149 -20.51 20.20 32.42
C ALA A 149 -21.97 20.53 32.02
N GLY A 150 -22.62 19.60 31.32
CA GLY A 150 -24.05 19.72 30.98
C GLY A 150 -24.53 18.73 29.93
N LYS A 151 -23.70 18.47 28.92
CA LYS A 151 -23.76 17.29 28.02
C LYS A 151 -22.31 17.01 27.61
N ARG A 152 -21.75 15.85 28.01
CA ARG A 152 -20.33 15.56 27.77
C ARG A 152 -20.08 15.40 26.28
N PHE A 153 -19.55 16.45 25.64
CA PHE A 153 -19.03 16.34 24.29
C PHE A 153 -17.97 15.21 24.23
N PRO A 154 -17.93 14.40 23.16
CA PRO A 154 -17.05 13.23 23.11
C PRO A 154 -15.58 13.55 23.41
N SER A 155 -14.86 12.60 24.00
CA SER A 155 -13.43 12.77 24.27
C SER A 155 -12.65 12.99 22.98
N LYS A 156 -11.48 13.64 23.06
CA LYS A 156 -10.59 13.89 21.90
C LYS A 156 -10.31 12.60 21.11
N ARG A 157 -10.15 11.48 21.81
CA ARG A 157 -9.94 10.16 21.23
C ARG A 157 -11.16 9.62 20.49
N VAL A 158 -12.36 9.85 21.02
CA VAL A 158 -13.61 9.45 20.35
C VAL A 158 -13.83 10.28 19.08
N VAL A 159 -13.64 11.61 19.15
CA VAL A 159 -13.72 12.49 17.98
C VAL A 159 -12.73 12.05 16.89
N LEU A 160 -11.46 11.80 17.26
CA LEU A 160 -10.45 11.33 16.31
C LEU A 160 -10.84 9.99 15.65
N ASN A 161 -11.37 9.05 16.43
CA ASN A 161 -11.82 7.76 15.91
C ASN A 161 -13.02 7.92 14.96
N LEU A 162 -13.95 8.84 15.22
CA LEU A 162 -15.08 9.13 14.32
C LEU A 162 -14.58 9.73 13.00
N ILE A 163 -13.68 10.72 13.05
CA ILE A 163 -13.07 11.30 11.84
C ILE A 163 -12.34 10.22 11.04
N SER A 164 -11.51 9.41 11.70
CA SER A 164 -10.80 8.30 11.05
C SER A 164 -11.78 7.27 10.45
N GLY A 165 -12.87 6.95 11.15
CA GLY A 165 -13.90 6.05 10.66
C GLY A 165 -14.61 6.57 9.42
N ALA A 166 -14.92 7.87 9.38
CA ALA A 166 -15.57 8.51 8.25
C ALA A 166 -14.67 8.48 7.01
N ILE A 167 -13.38 8.82 7.18
CA ILE A 167 -12.37 8.77 6.12
C ILE A 167 -12.19 7.35 5.58
N ASN A 168 -12.02 6.36 6.46
CA ASN A 168 -11.80 4.96 6.05
C ASN A 168 -13.00 4.34 5.33
N LYS A 169 -14.22 4.82 5.62
CA LYS A 169 -15.45 4.39 4.94
C LYS A 169 -15.82 5.29 3.75
N ALA A 170 -15.01 6.30 3.44
CA ALA A 170 -15.30 7.32 2.42
C ALA A 170 -16.72 7.91 2.56
N THR A 171 -17.12 8.24 3.79
CA THR A 171 -18.45 8.76 4.13
C THR A 171 -18.34 10.04 4.96
N THR A 172 -19.44 10.77 5.12
CA THR A 172 -19.46 11.98 5.94
C THR A 172 -19.48 11.64 7.42
N ILE A 173 -19.07 12.59 8.28
CA ILE A 173 -19.17 12.40 9.74
C ILE A 173 -20.64 12.26 10.15
N ASP A 174 -21.53 13.05 9.55
CA ASP A 174 -22.97 13.00 9.78
C ASP A 174 -23.55 11.62 9.47
N ASP A 175 -23.23 11.07 8.29
CA ASP A 175 -23.64 9.72 7.91
C ASP A 175 -23.10 8.65 8.86
N LEU A 176 -21.88 8.81 9.38
CA LEU A 176 -21.30 7.86 10.32
C LEU A 176 -21.98 7.89 11.70
N VAL A 177 -22.46 9.06 12.12
CA VAL A 177 -22.99 9.28 13.48
C VAL A 177 -24.50 9.01 13.55
N PHE A 178 -25.26 9.32 12.50
CA PHE A 178 -26.72 9.32 12.53
C PHE A 178 -27.37 8.20 11.72
N ARG A 179 -26.60 7.35 11.03
CA ARG A 179 -27.11 6.13 10.38
C ARG A 179 -27.06 4.92 11.31
#